data_AF-A0A7W1ISE9-F1
#
_entry.id   AF-A0A7W1ISE9-F1
#
_cell.length_a   1.000
_cell.length_b   1.000
_cell.length_c   1.000
_cell.angle_alpha   90.00
_cell.angle_beta   90.00
_cell.angle_gamma   90.00
#
_symmetry.space_group_name_H-M   'P 1'
#
loop_
_entity.id
_entity.type
_entity.pdbx_description
1 polymer ?
#
loop_
_entity_poly.entity_id
_entity_poly.type
_entity_poly.pdbx_seq_one_letter_code
_entity_poly.pdbx_strand_id
1 'polypeptide(L)'
;LKRQARREQSPCHQAPTFGAVCAALGMARIDAQRLYLFLHLRGLVSSAVRLSLIGPLAAQALQHRAGAIGEQVLARCADLGPEDAASTAPLLDIYQGHHDRLYSRLFGS
;
A
#
# COMPACT_ATOMS: atom_id res chain seq x y z
N LEU A 1 -2.32 -12.91 17.41
CA LEU A 1 -1.71 -12.64 16.08
C LEU A 1 -0.21 -12.94 16.03
N LYS A 2 0.71 -12.14 16.59
CA LYS A 2 2.18 -12.37 16.46
C LYS A 2 2.67 -13.77 16.89
N ARG A 3 2.17 -14.31 18.01
CA ARG A 3 2.52 -15.68 18.49
C ARG A 3 1.98 -16.78 17.56
N GLN A 4 0.82 -16.55 16.95
CA GLN A 4 0.17 -17.50 16.05
C GLN A 4 0.85 -17.52 14.68
N ALA A 5 1.13 -16.34 14.12
CA ALA A 5 1.91 -16.20 12.89
C ALA A 5 3.30 -16.86 12.96
N ARG A 6 3.99 -16.75 14.11
CA ARG A 6 5.27 -17.44 14.34
C ARG A 6 5.12 -18.96 14.41
N ARG A 7 4.00 -19.45 14.96
CA ARG A 7 3.70 -20.89 15.04
C ARG A 7 3.38 -21.47 13.67
N GLU A 8 2.72 -20.69 12.82
CA GLU A 8 2.29 -21.09 11.46
C GLU A 8 3.36 -20.80 10.38
N GLN A 9 4.52 -20.23 10.76
CA GLN A 9 5.58 -19.79 9.84
C GLN A 9 5.07 -18.91 8.69
N SER A 10 4.02 -18.11 8.97
CA SER A 10 3.44 -17.25 7.95
C SER A 10 4.41 -16.12 7.61
N PRO A 11 4.64 -15.82 6.32
CA PRO A 11 5.52 -14.72 5.88
C PRO A 11 5.01 -13.32 6.29
N CYS A 12 3.79 -13.22 6.87
CA CYS A 12 3.25 -12.00 7.46
C CYS A 12 3.29 -10.78 6.52
N HIS A 13 2.84 -10.96 5.27
CA HIS A 13 2.71 -9.84 4.34
C HIS A 13 1.82 -8.74 4.94
N GLN A 14 2.15 -7.49 4.63
CA GLN A 14 1.56 -6.35 5.31
C GLN A 14 0.05 -6.21 5.06
N ALA A 15 -0.43 -6.44 3.84
CA ALA A 15 -1.86 -6.33 3.51
C ALA A 15 -2.75 -7.35 4.25
N PRO A 16 -2.48 -8.67 4.19
CA PRO A 16 -3.26 -9.66 4.94
C PRO A 16 -3.17 -9.45 6.45
N THR A 17 -1.98 -9.08 6.96
CA THR A 17 -1.79 -8.80 8.40
C THR A 17 -2.60 -7.59 8.85
N PHE A 18 -2.61 -6.51 8.06
CA PHE A 18 -3.42 -5.33 8.34
C PHE A 18 -4.90 -5.67 8.36
N GLY A 19 -5.39 -6.41 7.36
CA GLY A 19 -6.77 -6.87 7.31
C GLY A 19 -7.15 -7.71 8.54
N ALA A 20 -6.31 -8.66 8.95
CA ALA A 20 -6.54 -9.48 10.14
C ALA A 20 -6.59 -8.64 11.44
N VAL A 21 -5.75 -7.61 11.56
CA VAL A 21 -5.78 -6.67 12.71
C VAL A 21 -7.07 -5.85 12.69
N CYS A 22 -7.45 -5.28 11.54
CA CYS A 22 -8.70 -4.52 11.41
C CYS A 22 -9.94 -5.38 11.72
N ALA A 23 -9.96 -6.63 11.25
CA ALA A 23 -11.03 -7.57 11.58
C ALA A 23 -11.09 -7.88 13.08
N ALA A 24 -9.93 -8.07 13.73
CA ALA A 24 -9.86 -8.27 15.18
C ALA A 24 -10.33 -7.05 15.99
N LEU A 25 -10.28 -5.84 15.40
CA LEU A 25 -10.81 -4.61 15.97
C LEU A 25 -12.29 -4.36 15.64
N GLY A 26 -12.96 -5.29 14.94
CA GLY A 26 -14.37 -5.17 14.57
C GLY A 26 -14.63 -4.18 13.43
N MET A 27 -13.62 -3.81 12.66
CA MET A 27 -13.76 -2.92 11.51
C MET A 27 -14.41 -3.66 10.34
N ALA A 28 -15.37 -3.00 9.66
CA ALA A 28 -15.95 -3.55 8.43
C ALA A 28 -14.88 -3.72 7.35
N ARG A 29 -14.98 -4.79 6.54
CA ARG A 29 -14.02 -5.11 5.47
C ARG A 29 -13.79 -3.92 4.54
N ILE A 30 -14.87 -3.26 4.11
CA ILE A 30 -14.80 -2.14 3.17
C ILE A 30 -14.06 -0.94 3.75
N ASP A 31 -14.24 -0.66 5.05
CA ASP A 31 -13.56 0.44 5.73
C ASP A 31 -12.08 0.13 5.93
N ALA A 32 -11.75 -1.12 6.24
CA ALA A 32 -10.36 -1.57 6.32
C ALA A 32 -9.64 -1.45 4.97
N GLN A 33 -10.29 -1.85 3.87
CA GLN A 33 -9.74 -1.72 2.51
C GLN A 33 -9.57 -0.25 2.12
N ARG A 34 -10.57 0.60 2.37
CA ARG A 34 -10.50 2.04 2.13
C ARG A 34 -9.37 2.70 2.92
N LEU A 35 -9.25 2.39 4.21
CA LEU A 35 -8.18 2.90 5.08
C LEU A 35 -6.81 2.44 4.58
N TYR A 36 -6.67 1.17 4.19
CA TYR A 36 -5.43 0.64 3.64
C TYR A 36 -4.99 1.41 2.39
N LEU A 37 -5.90 1.61 1.43
CA LEU A 37 -5.63 2.38 0.21
C LEU A 37 -5.25 3.83 0.52
N PHE A 38 -5.98 4.48 1.43
CA PHE A 38 -5.66 5.85 1.87
C PHE A 38 -4.24 5.94 2.45
N LEU A 39 -3.87 5.02 3.35
CA LEU A 39 -2.55 4.98 3.97
C LEU A 39 -1.45 4.70 2.94
N HIS A 40 -1.72 3.83 1.96
CA HIS A 40 -0.79 3.54 0.86
C HIS A 40 -0.53 4.78 0.00
N LEU A 41 -1.60 5.45 -0.47
CA LEU A 41 -1.49 6.68 -1.25
C LEU A 41 -0.77 7.80 -0.48
N ARG A 42 -1.09 7.95 0.82
CA ARG A 42 -0.41 8.91 1.69
C ARG A 42 1.08 8.62 1.82
N GLY A 43 1.46 7.33 1.86
CA GLY A 43 2.86 6.90 1.84
C GLY A 43 3.57 7.34 0.56
N LEU A 44 2.97 7.11 -0.61
CA LEU A 44 3.53 7.53 -1.90
C LEU A 44 3.71 9.05 -1.99
N VAL A 45 2.68 9.82 -1.58
CA VAL A 45 2.74 11.29 -1.54
C VAL A 45 3.84 11.77 -0.59
N SER A 46 3.97 11.14 0.59
CA SER A 46 5.05 11.47 1.54
C SER A 46 6.44 11.18 0.96
N SER A 47 6.60 10.08 0.21
CA SER A 47 7.86 9.78 -0.49
C SER A 47 8.19 10.82 -1.55
N ALA A 48 7.20 11.29 -2.33
CA ALA A 48 7.41 12.34 -3.32
C ALA A 48 7.91 13.66 -2.70
N VAL A 49 7.39 14.03 -1.53
CA VAL A 49 7.90 15.19 -0.77
C VAL A 49 9.34 14.98 -0.31
N ARG A 50 9.66 13.80 0.24
CA ARG A 50 11.03 13.47 0.71
C ARG A 50 12.06 13.41 -0.40
N LEU A 51 11.63 13.05 -1.61
CA LEU A 51 12.43 13.11 -2.84
C LEU A 51 12.52 14.54 -3.41
N SER A 52 11.94 15.54 -2.74
CA SER A 52 11.88 16.93 -3.19
C SER A 52 11.21 17.13 -4.56
N LEU A 53 10.33 16.20 -4.97
CA LEU A 53 9.58 16.30 -6.23
C LEU A 53 8.41 17.29 -6.13
N ILE A 54 7.80 17.39 -4.95
CA ILE A 54 6.67 18.27 -4.66
C ILE A 54 6.79 18.87 -3.26
N GLY A 55 6.25 20.08 -3.09
CA GLY A 55 6.17 20.74 -1.79
C GLY A 55 4.98 20.26 -0.92
N PRO A 56 4.96 20.57 0.39
CA PRO A 56 3.93 20.11 1.32
C PRO A 56 2.49 20.53 0.94
N LEU A 57 2.31 21.74 0.42
CA LEU A 57 1.00 22.22 0.00
C LEU A 57 0.47 21.46 -1.23
N ALA A 58 1.34 21.27 -2.24
CA ALA A 58 1.02 20.47 -3.42
C ALA A 58 0.72 19.01 -3.06
N ALA A 59 1.41 18.46 -2.06
CA ALA A 59 1.17 17.14 -1.53
C ALA A 59 -0.23 16.98 -0.91
N GLN A 60 -0.71 17.98 -0.14
CA GLN A 60 -2.09 17.94 0.38
C GLN A 60 -3.12 17.95 -0.73
N ALA A 61 -2.94 18.82 -1.73
CA ALA A 61 -3.83 18.86 -2.89
C ALA A 61 -3.82 17.54 -3.69
N LEU A 62 -2.64 16.93 -3.85
CA LEU A 62 -2.50 15.63 -4.51
C LEU A 62 -3.17 14.51 -3.71
N GLN A 63 -2.98 14.45 -2.39
CA GLN A 63 -3.62 13.46 -1.52
C GLN A 63 -5.15 13.55 -1.60
N HIS A 64 -5.70 14.77 -1.60
CA HIS A 64 -7.14 14.98 -1.75
C HIS A 64 -7.65 14.44 -3.09
N ARG A 65 -7.00 14.78 -4.20
CA ARG A 65 -7.38 14.25 -5.54
C ARG A 65 -7.22 12.74 -5.64
N ALA A 66 -6.19 12.16 -5.02
CA ALA A 66 -5.95 10.73 -5.00
C ALA A 66 -7.06 9.95 -4.28
N GLY A 67 -7.84 10.60 -3.41
CA GLY A 67 -9.00 9.98 -2.77
C GLY A 67 -10.01 9.43 -3.77
N ALA A 68 -10.34 10.18 -4.82
CA ALA A 68 -11.26 9.72 -5.87
C ALA A 68 -10.72 8.49 -6.61
N ILE A 69 -9.42 8.45 -6.88
CA ILE A 69 -8.74 7.30 -7.49
C ILE A 69 -8.81 6.09 -6.55
N GLY A 70 -8.58 6.30 -5.25
CA GLY A 70 -8.69 5.27 -4.22
C GLY A 70 -10.08 4.62 -4.19
N GLU A 71 -11.15 5.41 -4.26
CA GLU A 71 -12.53 4.89 -4.31
C GLU A 71 -12.81 4.10 -5.60
N GLN A 72 -12.29 4.54 -6.75
CA GLN A 72 -12.43 3.81 -8.01
C GLN A 72 -11.70 2.45 -7.97
N VAL A 73 -10.49 2.42 -7.42
CA VAL A 73 -9.73 1.18 -7.22
C VAL A 73 -10.47 0.27 -6.23
N LEU A 74 -11.00 0.81 -5.14
CA LEU A 74 -11.77 0.04 -4.17
C LEU A 74 -12.99 -0.60 -4.82
N ALA A 75 -13.78 0.16 -5.56
CA ALA A 75 -14.97 -0.35 -6.25
C ALA A 75 -14.65 -1.47 -7.24
N ARG A 76 -13.47 -1.42 -7.88
CA ARG A 76 -13.03 -2.47 -8.81
C ARG A 76 -12.47 -3.71 -8.13
N CYS A 77 -11.79 -3.54 -6.99
CA CYS A 77 -10.94 -4.58 -6.42
C CYS A 77 -11.44 -5.14 -5.08
N ALA A 78 -12.51 -4.58 -4.49
CA ALA A 78 -12.96 -4.93 -3.14
C ALA A 78 -13.25 -6.43 -2.97
N ASP A 79 -13.77 -7.07 -4.01
CA ASP A 79 -14.23 -8.46 -3.99
C ASP A 79 -13.26 -9.46 -4.63
N LEU A 80 -12.10 -9.01 -5.13
CA LEU A 80 -11.09 -9.90 -5.71
C LEU A 80 -10.55 -10.89 -4.67
N GLY A 81 -10.37 -12.13 -5.11
CA GLY A 81 -9.82 -13.23 -4.32
C GLY A 81 -8.32 -13.43 -4.54
N PRO A 82 -7.67 -14.30 -3.75
CA PRO A 82 -6.28 -14.69 -3.97
C PRO A 82 -6.00 -15.27 -5.36
N GLU A 83 -7.00 -15.89 -5.99
CA GLU A 83 -6.95 -16.43 -7.35
C GLU A 83 -6.80 -15.35 -8.43
N ASP A 84 -7.23 -14.13 -8.14
CA ASP A 84 -7.12 -12.98 -9.04
C ASP A 84 -5.77 -12.25 -8.90
N ALA A 85 -4.91 -12.68 -7.97
CA ALA A 85 -3.64 -12.04 -7.71
C ALA A 85 -2.69 -12.17 -8.92
N ALA A 86 -2.34 -11.03 -9.50
CA ALA A 86 -1.46 -10.95 -10.65
C ALA A 86 -0.53 -9.72 -10.55
N SER A 87 0.61 -9.77 -11.24
CA SER A 87 1.39 -8.55 -11.50
C SER A 87 0.61 -7.66 -12.47
N THR A 88 0.41 -6.40 -12.08
CA THR A 88 -0.37 -5.41 -12.86
C THR A 88 0.51 -4.31 -13.46
N ALA A 89 1.79 -4.26 -13.10
CA ALA A 89 2.72 -3.21 -13.50
C ALA A 89 4.13 -3.78 -13.74
N PRO A 90 4.32 -4.64 -14.76
CA PRO A 90 5.59 -5.35 -14.98
C PRO A 90 6.80 -4.43 -15.15
N LEU A 91 6.61 -3.24 -15.74
CA LEU A 91 7.69 -2.25 -15.84
C LEU A 91 8.09 -1.71 -14.47
N LEU A 92 7.13 -1.45 -13.59
CA LEU A 92 7.39 -0.99 -12.23
C LEU A 92 8.12 -2.07 -11.42
N ASP A 93 7.76 -3.34 -11.60
CA ASP A 93 8.43 -4.48 -10.98
C ASP A 93 9.92 -4.55 -11.38
N ILE A 94 10.23 -4.32 -12.66
CA ILE A 94 11.61 -4.26 -13.15
C ILE A 94 12.36 -3.08 -12.51
N TYR A 95 11.77 -1.87 -12.48
CA TYR A 95 12.41 -0.72 -11.84
C TYR A 95 12.66 -0.96 -10.36
N GLN A 96 11.70 -1.55 -9.66
CA GLN A 96 11.82 -1.89 -8.25
C GLN A 96 12.95 -2.89 -8.00
N GLY A 97 13.12 -3.89 -8.86
CA GLY A 97 14.24 -4.85 -8.80
C GLY A 97 15.62 -4.22 -8.99
N HIS A 98 15.69 -3.02 -9.56
CA HIS A 98 16.93 -2.26 -9.70
C HIS A 98 17.22 -1.32 -8.53
N HIS A 99 16.36 -1.25 -7.51
CA HIS A 99 16.54 -0.33 -6.38
C HIS A 99 17.88 -0.53 -5.65
N ASP A 100 18.38 -1.76 -5.53
CA ASP A 100 19.69 -2.05 -4.92
C ASP A 100 20.89 -1.59 -5.75
N ARG A 101 20.68 -1.24 -7.02
CA ARG A 101 21.72 -0.73 -7.93
C ARG A 101 21.87 0.79 -7.88
N LEU A 102 21.01 1.49 -7.13
CA LEU A 102 21.09 2.94 -7.00
C LEU A 102 22.34 3.35 -6.20
N TYR A 103 23.15 4.24 -6.77
CA TYR A 103 24.37 4.76 -6.15
C TYR A 103 24.10 5.47 -4.81
N SER A 104 22.98 6.19 -4.71
CA SER A 104 22.52 6.84 -3.48
C SER A 104 21.05 6.50 -3.23
N ARG A 105 20.71 6.16 -1.98
CA ARG A 105 19.38 5.70 -1.59
C ARG A 105 18.87 6.44 -0.37
N LEU A 106 17.66 7.00 -0.50
CA LEU A 106 16.94 7.63 0.62
C LEU A 106 15.96 6.64 1.29
N PHE A 107 15.61 5.56 0.60
CA PHE A 107 14.69 4.51 1.04
C PHE A 107 15.41 3.16 1.02
N GLY A 108 14.91 2.20 1.81
CA GLY A 108 15.48 0.86 1.90
C GLY A 108 15.00 -0.12 0.82
N SER A 109 13.94 0.25 0.10
CA SER A 109 13.27 -0.52 -0.95
C SER A 109 12.31 0.40 -1.70
#